data_AF-A0A5J4FAB3-F1
#
_entry.id   AF-A0A5J4FAB3-F1
#
_cell.length_a   1.000
_cell.length_b   1.000
_cell.length_c   1.000
_cell.angle_alpha   90.00
_cell.angle_beta   90.00
_cell.angle_gamma   90.00
#
_symmetry.space_group_name_H-M   'P 1'
#
loop_
_entity.id
_entity.type
_entity.pdbx_description
1 polymer ?
#
loop_
_entity_poly.entity_id
_entity_poly.type
_entity_poly.pdbx_seq_one_letter_code
_entity_poly.pdbx_strand_id
1 'polypeptide(L)'
;MEKPYLLHLNQSGDLETTYEAIRSGFIALALEKNQRATPLIAEARTLKIIAQTVNNPRDLLNIPDIQAALLTASGISDKAKNYLHPQDKVEAIQELIVNFLEPAGTNFVEELVYRFLLIRGDTLGGIMRNAGGSLAQSKFTRSLLATLRVGGIAYDWLNSSNNQWREAEEMTPNLEILVRGVSWLNNSQPRTIIYNVNVPIVNNNNIDLCL
;
A
#
# COMPACT_ATOMS: atom_id res chain seq x y z
N MET A 1 4.72 -3.80 42.14
CA MET A 1 4.77 -2.96 40.93
C MET A 1 3.37 -2.96 40.35
N GLU A 2 2.76 -1.79 40.17
CA GLU A 2 1.43 -1.70 39.55
C GLU A 2 1.52 -2.17 38.08
N LYS A 3 0.47 -2.80 37.57
CA LYS A 3 0.49 -3.35 36.21
C LYS A 3 0.52 -2.19 35.20
N PRO A 4 1.43 -2.16 34.20
CA PRO A 4 1.63 -0.98 33.35
C PRO A 4 0.38 -0.45 32.64
N TYR A 5 -0.56 -1.34 32.28
CA TYR A 5 -1.79 -0.95 31.60
C TYR A 5 -2.76 -0.15 32.50
N LEU A 6 -2.68 -0.30 33.82
CA LEU A 6 -3.54 0.43 34.77
C LEU A 6 -3.24 1.93 34.82
N LEU A 7 -2.12 2.37 34.23
CA LEU A 7 -1.81 3.79 34.08
C LEU A 7 -2.75 4.52 33.10
N HIS A 8 -3.43 3.78 32.22
CA HIS A 8 -4.30 4.35 31.18
C HIS A 8 -5.59 3.56 30.92
N LEU A 9 -5.81 2.43 31.62
CA LEU A 9 -7.04 1.62 31.52
C LEU A 9 -7.60 1.35 32.92
N ASN A 10 -8.82 1.79 33.17
CA ASN A 10 -9.55 1.58 34.43
C ASN A 10 -10.63 0.50 34.28
N GLN A 11 -11.20 0.35 33.08
CA GLN A 11 -12.28 -0.59 32.77
C GLN A 11 -12.17 -1.09 31.32
N SER A 12 -12.91 -2.16 30.99
CA SER A 12 -12.88 -2.75 29.64
C SER A 12 -13.30 -1.78 28.53
N GLY A 13 -14.25 -0.88 28.82
CA GLY A 13 -14.73 0.13 27.88
C GLY A 13 -13.66 1.12 27.43
N ASP A 14 -12.56 1.28 28.17
CA ASP A 14 -11.46 2.19 27.80
C ASP A 14 -10.66 1.66 26.58
N LEU A 15 -10.82 0.38 26.23
CA LEU A 15 -10.24 -0.24 25.03
C LEU A 15 -11.17 -0.15 23.81
N GLU A 16 -12.42 0.27 23.97
CA GLU A 16 -13.39 0.34 22.88
C GLU A 16 -13.16 1.59 22.03
N THR A 17 -13.16 1.43 20.70
CA THR A 17 -12.98 2.55 19.79
C THR A 17 -14.28 3.36 19.70
N THR A 18 -14.19 4.66 19.94
CA THR A 18 -15.37 5.54 19.85
C THR A 18 -15.87 5.69 18.41
N TYR A 19 -17.14 6.06 18.27
CA TYR A 19 -17.74 6.36 16.97
C TYR A 19 -16.98 7.48 16.24
N GLU A 20 -16.59 8.53 16.94
CA GLU A 20 -15.87 9.68 16.37
C GLU A 20 -14.50 9.24 15.83
N ALA A 21 -13.82 8.33 16.53
CA ALA A 21 -12.55 7.76 16.09
C ALA A 21 -12.73 6.88 14.84
N ILE A 22 -13.76 6.03 14.81
CA ILE A 22 -14.10 5.21 13.64
C ILE A 22 -14.40 6.12 12.43
N ARG A 23 -15.29 7.10 12.60
CA ARG A 23 -15.67 8.07 11.56
C ARG A 23 -14.45 8.81 11.02
N SER A 24 -13.59 9.31 11.91
CA SER A 24 -12.37 10.03 11.53
C SER A 24 -11.39 9.14 10.76
N GLY A 25 -11.26 7.87 11.16
CA GLY A 25 -10.47 6.87 10.45
C GLY A 25 -10.96 6.62 9.02
N PHE A 26 -12.28 6.45 8.83
CA PHE A 26 -12.86 6.29 7.49
C PHE A 26 -12.64 7.51 6.59
N ILE A 27 -12.78 8.72 7.13
CA ILE A 27 -12.55 9.96 6.37
C ILE A 27 -11.07 10.06 5.94
N ALA A 28 -10.14 9.78 6.84
CA ALA A 28 -8.71 9.82 6.54
C ALA A 28 -8.32 8.80 5.46
N LEU A 29 -8.84 7.56 5.56
CA LEU A 29 -8.60 6.53 4.55
C LEU A 29 -9.21 6.88 3.20
N ALA A 30 -10.38 7.53 3.16
CA ALA A 30 -10.99 7.98 1.91
C ALA A 30 -10.16 9.08 1.22
N LEU A 31 -9.60 10.02 1.99
CA LEU A 31 -8.72 11.06 1.46
C LEU A 31 -7.44 10.46 0.86
N GLU A 32 -6.79 9.55 1.59
CA GLU A 32 -5.61 8.83 1.13
C GLU A 32 -5.91 8.00 -0.14
N LYS A 33 -7.08 7.33 -0.18
CA LYS A 33 -7.53 6.58 -1.36
C LYS A 33 -7.63 7.47 -2.59
N ASN A 34 -8.21 8.66 -2.46
CA ASN A 34 -8.32 9.61 -3.56
C ASN A 34 -6.94 10.08 -4.06
N GLN A 35 -6.02 10.38 -3.14
CA GLN A 35 -4.65 10.76 -3.51
C GLN A 35 -3.97 9.64 -4.30
N ARG A 36 -4.04 8.38 -3.81
CA ARG A 36 -3.42 7.22 -4.46
C ARG A 36 -4.11 6.77 -5.74
N ALA A 37 -5.36 7.14 -5.98
CA ALA A 37 -6.07 6.83 -7.22
C ALA A 37 -5.54 7.65 -8.41
N THR A 38 -4.99 8.84 -8.16
CA THR A 38 -4.51 9.78 -9.20
C THR A 38 -3.62 9.13 -10.28
N PRO A 39 -2.54 8.39 -9.95
CA PRO A 39 -1.71 7.73 -10.96
C PRO A 39 -2.48 6.69 -11.79
N LEU A 40 -3.41 5.94 -11.19
CA LEU A 40 -4.20 4.94 -11.91
C LEU A 40 -5.18 5.58 -12.91
N ILE A 41 -5.75 6.73 -12.55
CA ILE A 41 -6.55 7.53 -13.48
C ILE A 41 -5.69 8.10 -14.61
N ALA A 42 -4.46 8.52 -14.33
CA ALA A 42 -3.53 8.98 -15.35
C ALA A 42 -3.15 7.85 -16.34
N GLU A 43 -2.87 6.63 -15.84
CA GLU A 43 -2.66 5.45 -16.69
C GLU A 43 -3.85 5.20 -17.63
N ALA A 44 -5.08 5.26 -17.10
CA ALA A 44 -6.29 5.04 -17.89
C ALA A 44 -6.50 6.12 -18.97
N ARG A 45 -6.16 7.38 -18.66
CA ARG A 45 -6.20 8.47 -19.65
C ARG A 45 -5.17 8.28 -20.76
N THR A 46 -3.95 7.87 -20.41
CA THR A 46 -2.90 7.55 -21.38
C THR A 46 -3.32 6.37 -22.25
N LEU A 47 -3.85 5.30 -21.66
CA LEU A 47 -4.39 4.16 -22.40
C LEU A 47 -5.46 4.59 -23.39
N LYS A 48 -6.39 5.46 -22.97
CA LYS A 48 -7.42 6.01 -23.85
C LYS A 48 -6.80 6.71 -25.07
N ILE A 49 -5.85 7.62 -24.86
CA ILE A 49 -5.19 8.37 -25.93
C ILE A 49 -4.51 7.43 -26.93
N ILE A 50 -3.81 6.41 -26.45
CA ILE A 50 -3.14 5.44 -27.32
C ILE A 50 -4.15 4.58 -28.08
N ALA A 51 -5.18 4.08 -27.41
CA ALA A 51 -6.21 3.23 -28.02
C ALA A 51 -7.06 3.98 -29.07
N GLN A 52 -7.18 5.31 -28.98
CA GLN A 52 -7.87 6.13 -29.98
C GLN A 52 -7.12 6.25 -31.31
N THR A 53 -5.86 5.80 -31.39
CA THR A 53 -5.09 5.82 -32.64
C THR A 53 -5.50 4.75 -33.64
N VAL A 54 -6.32 3.79 -33.22
CA VAL A 54 -6.80 2.69 -34.05
C VAL A 54 -8.31 2.73 -34.25
N ASN A 55 -8.77 2.17 -35.36
CA ASN A 55 -10.20 2.15 -35.72
C ASN A 55 -10.85 0.79 -35.49
N ASN A 56 -10.07 -0.27 -35.28
CA ASN A 56 -10.56 -1.61 -35.02
C ASN A 56 -9.98 -2.16 -33.70
N PRO A 57 -10.80 -2.82 -32.85
CA PRO A 57 -10.32 -3.47 -31.63
C PRO A 57 -9.12 -4.41 -31.82
N ARG A 58 -9.04 -5.13 -32.95
CA ARG A 58 -7.93 -6.05 -33.24
C ARG A 58 -6.61 -5.34 -33.48
N ASP A 59 -6.64 -4.09 -33.94
CA ASP A 59 -5.44 -3.30 -34.19
C ASP A 59 -4.71 -2.96 -32.88
N LEU A 60 -5.40 -3.03 -31.72
CA LEU A 60 -4.77 -2.88 -30.40
C LEU A 60 -3.67 -3.91 -30.15
N LEU A 61 -3.74 -5.10 -30.76
CA LEU A 61 -2.70 -6.13 -30.68
C LEU A 61 -1.38 -5.68 -31.32
N ASN A 62 -1.44 -4.73 -32.25
CA ASN A 62 -0.27 -4.22 -32.96
C ASN A 62 0.43 -3.07 -32.23
N ILE A 63 -0.07 -2.66 -31.05
CA ILE A 63 0.51 -1.61 -30.22
C ILE A 63 1.27 -2.26 -29.06
N PRO A 64 2.61 -2.38 -29.11
CA PRO A 64 3.38 -3.07 -28.08
C PRO A 64 3.27 -2.39 -26.70
N ASP A 65 3.17 -1.07 -26.67
CA ASP A 65 3.21 -0.26 -25.45
C ASP A 65 2.02 -0.49 -24.51
N ILE A 66 0.90 -1.02 -25.03
CA ILE A 66 -0.33 -1.21 -24.24
C ILE A 66 -0.63 -2.68 -23.91
N GLN A 67 0.24 -3.63 -24.27
CA GLN A 67 -0.03 -5.06 -24.06
C GLN A 67 -0.27 -5.40 -22.58
N ALA A 68 0.47 -4.77 -21.67
CA ALA A 68 0.25 -4.95 -20.23
C ALA A 68 -1.11 -4.38 -19.77
N ALA A 69 -1.57 -3.30 -20.38
CA ALA A 69 -2.87 -2.70 -20.08
C ALA A 69 -4.02 -3.53 -20.66
N LEU A 70 -3.85 -4.12 -21.85
CA LEU A 70 -4.80 -5.07 -22.43
C LEU A 70 -4.95 -6.31 -21.55
N LEU A 71 -3.85 -6.87 -21.06
CA LEU A 71 -3.88 -8.00 -20.13
C LEU A 71 -4.56 -7.64 -18.80
N THR A 72 -4.36 -6.41 -18.32
CA THR A 72 -5.06 -5.92 -17.13
C THR A 72 -6.56 -5.82 -17.39
N ALA A 73 -6.95 -5.22 -18.52
CA ALA A 73 -8.35 -5.06 -18.91
C ALA A 73 -9.06 -6.39 -19.21
N SER A 74 -8.32 -7.46 -19.53
CA SER A 74 -8.87 -8.80 -19.71
C SER A 74 -9.20 -9.50 -18.38
N GLY A 75 -9.02 -8.82 -17.24
CA GLY A 75 -9.36 -9.35 -15.92
C GLY A 75 -8.18 -9.95 -15.15
N ILE A 76 -6.96 -9.91 -15.71
CA ILE A 76 -5.80 -10.52 -15.06
C ILE A 76 -5.12 -9.52 -14.13
N SER A 77 -5.10 -9.84 -12.83
CA SER A 77 -4.41 -9.03 -11.82
C SER A 77 -2.88 -9.18 -11.89
N ASP A 78 -2.17 -8.24 -11.26
CA ASP A 78 -0.70 -8.29 -11.13
C ASP A 78 -0.20 -9.54 -10.39
N LYS A 79 -1.04 -10.15 -9.55
CA LYS A 79 -0.73 -11.41 -8.86
C LYS A 79 -1.00 -12.61 -9.77
N ALA A 80 -2.14 -12.62 -10.46
CA ALA A 80 -2.55 -13.72 -11.33
C ALA A 80 -1.59 -13.89 -12.53
N LYS A 81 -1.10 -12.79 -13.13
CA LYS A 81 -0.21 -12.84 -14.30
C LYS A 81 1.09 -13.62 -14.06
N ASN A 82 1.51 -13.81 -12.80
CA ASN A 82 2.72 -14.55 -12.45
C ASN A 82 2.53 -16.07 -12.47
N TYR A 83 1.28 -16.54 -12.53
CA TYR A 83 0.92 -17.95 -12.62
C TYR A 83 0.53 -18.39 -14.04
N LEU A 84 0.54 -17.46 -15.00
CA LEU A 84 0.11 -17.68 -16.38
C LEU A 84 1.29 -17.81 -17.32
N HIS A 85 1.21 -18.77 -18.23
CA HIS A 85 2.13 -18.90 -19.34
C HIS A 85 1.91 -17.74 -20.35
N PRO A 86 2.89 -17.45 -21.21
CA PRO A 86 2.75 -16.42 -22.24
C PRO A 86 1.52 -16.64 -23.14
N GLN A 87 1.20 -17.89 -23.47
CA GLN A 87 0.06 -18.23 -24.32
C GLN A 87 -1.28 -17.88 -23.64
N ASP A 88 -1.46 -18.22 -22.37
CA ASP A 88 -2.68 -17.89 -21.60
C ASP A 88 -2.95 -16.37 -21.58
N LYS A 89 -1.88 -15.56 -21.53
CA LYS A 89 -1.98 -14.09 -21.55
C LYS A 89 -2.47 -13.58 -22.90
N VAL A 90 -1.99 -14.18 -23.99
CA VAL A 90 -2.43 -13.84 -25.35
C VAL A 90 -3.90 -14.23 -25.52
N GLU A 91 -4.29 -15.43 -25.07
CA GLU A 91 -5.67 -15.90 -25.13
C GLU A 91 -6.62 -15.00 -24.33
N ALA A 92 -6.25 -14.60 -23.12
CA ALA A 92 -7.05 -13.68 -22.32
C ALA A 92 -7.28 -12.33 -23.02
N ILE A 93 -6.26 -11.78 -23.70
CA ILE A 93 -6.41 -10.53 -24.47
C ILE A 93 -7.31 -10.75 -25.69
N GLN A 94 -7.18 -11.89 -26.38
CA GLN A 94 -8.05 -12.23 -27.51
C GLN A 94 -9.51 -12.36 -27.07
N GLU A 95 -9.77 -13.03 -25.94
CA GLU A 95 -11.11 -13.12 -25.35
C GLU A 95 -11.66 -11.76 -24.96
N LEU A 96 -10.83 -10.85 -24.41
CA LEU A 96 -11.23 -9.46 -24.15
C LEU A 96 -11.73 -8.78 -25.43
N ILE A 97 -10.95 -8.91 -26.51
CA ILE A 97 -11.25 -8.28 -27.78
C ILE A 97 -12.55 -8.85 -28.36
N VAL A 98 -12.65 -10.16 -28.50
CA VAL A 98 -13.78 -10.83 -29.17
C VAL A 98 -15.07 -10.70 -28.36
N ASN A 99 -15.02 -10.85 -27.04
CA ASN A 99 -16.22 -10.93 -26.23
C ASN A 99 -16.73 -9.57 -25.76
N PHE A 100 -15.89 -8.53 -25.78
CA PHE A 100 -16.25 -7.24 -25.20
C PHE A 100 -15.92 -6.04 -26.09
N LEU A 101 -14.71 -5.95 -26.66
CA LEU A 101 -14.32 -4.77 -27.43
C LEU A 101 -14.97 -4.76 -28.82
N GLU A 102 -15.04 -5.89 -29.51
CA GLU A 102 -15.75 -6.02 -30.79
C GLU A 102 -17.25 -5.75 -30.66
N PRO A 103 -17.97 -6.35 -29.68
CA PRO A 103 -19.39 -6.05 -29.44
C PRO A 103 -19.67 -4.58 -29.07
N ALA A 104 -18.71 -3.87 -28.47
CA ALA A 104 -18.85 -2.46 -28.12
C ALA A 104 -18.82 -1.52 -29.34
N GLY A 105 -18.43 -2.01 -30.52
CA GLY A 105 -18.45 -1.25 -31.77
C GLY A 105 -17.64 0.04 -31.67
N THR A 106 -18.25 1.19 -31.97
CA THR A 106 -17.59 2.49 -31.91
C THR A 106 -17.13 2.91 -30.52
N ASN A 107 -17.64 2.26 -29.47
CA ASN A 107 -17.33 2.57 -28.08
C ASN A 107 -16.27 1.63 -27.48
N PHE A 108 -15.56 0.85 -28.30
CA PHE A 108 -14.60 -0.15 -27.83
C PHE A 108 -13.47 0.45 -26.98
N VAL A 109 -13.10 1.70 -27.24
CA VAL A 109 -12.09 2.42 -26.44
C VAL A 109 -12.63 2.70 -25.04
N GLU A 110 -13.87 3.18 -24.91
CA GLU A 110 -14.52 3.35 -23.60
C GLU A 110 -14.62 2.02 -22.86
N GLU A 111 -15.05 0.95 -23.53
CA GLU A 111 -15.16 -0.39 -22.95
C GLU A 111 -13.81 -0.89 -22.41
N LEU A 112 -12.73 -0.70 -23.18
CA LEU A 112 -11.37 -1.03 -22.76
C LEU A 112 -10.97 -0.26 -21.50
N VAL A 113 -11.18 1.05 -21.48
CA VAL A 113 -10.80 1.92 -20.35
C VAL A 113 -11.59 1.59 -19.10
N TYR A 114 -12.90 1.32 -19.22
CA TYR A 114 -13.75 0.94 -18.09
C TYR A 114 -13.32 -0.38 -17.47
N ARG A 115 -13.01 -1.40 -18.29
CA ARG A 115 -12.51 -2.68 -17.80
C ARG A 115 -11.14 -2.53 -17.14
N PHE A 116 -10.24 -1.78 -17.77
CA PHE A 116 -8.95 -1.46 -17.17
C PHE A 116 -9.11 -0.83 -15.79
N LEU A 117 -9.94 0.20 -15.66
CA LEU A 117 -10.20 0.88 -14.39
C LEU A 117 -10.87 -0.02 -13.36
N LEU A 118 -11.78 -0.90 -13.76
CA LEU A 118 -12.45 -1.84 -12.87
C LEU A 118 -11.43 -2.77 -12.19
N ILE A 119 -10.48 -3.30 -12.96
CA ILE A 119 -9.42 -4.17 -12.43
C ILE A 119 -8.40 -3.36 -11.60
N ARG A 120 -8.03 -2.16 -12.05
CA ARG A 120 -7.20 -1.24 -11.24
C ARG A 120 -7.88 -0.82 -9.93
N GLY A 121 -9.21 -0.89 -9.84
CA GLY A 121 -9.95 -0.69 -8.60
C GLY A 121 -9.57 -1.69 -7.51
N ASP A 122 -9.33 -2.96 -7.87
CA ASP A 122 -8.85 -3.97 -6.92
C ASP A 122 -7.38 -3.72 -6.55
N THR A 123 -6.53 -3.34 -7.52
CA THR A 123 -5.15 -2.90 -7.25
C THR A 123 -5.11 -1.76 -6.22
N LEU A 124 -5.95 -0.73 -6.39
CA LEU A 124 -6.07 0.37 -5.43
C LEU A 124 -6.52 -0.13 -4.05
N GLY A 125 -7.47 -1.08 -4.00
CA GLY A 125 -7.89 -1.73 -2.77
C GLY A 125 -6.73 -2.43 -2.05
N GLY A 126 -5.90 -3.17 -2.78
CA GLY A 126 -4.67 -3.79 -2.27
C GLY A 126 -3.68 -2.76 -1.72
N ILE A 127 -3.43 -1.68 -2.46
CA ILE A 127 -2.57 -0.57 -2.03
C ILE A 127 -3.09 0.05 -0.73
N MET A 128 -4.40 0.28 -0.62
CA MET A 128 -5.00 0.91 0.56
C MET A 128 -4.95 0.04 1.81
N ARG A 129 -5.06 -1.29 1.69
CA ARG A 129 -4.89 -2.21 2.83
C ARG A 129 -3.49 -2.11 3.42
N ASN A 130 -2.46 -2.03 2.56
CA ASN A 130 -1.08 -1.86 2.99
C ASN A 130 -0.82 -0.45 3.57
N ALA A 131 -1.43 0.58 2.96
CA ALA A 131 -1.32 1.96 3.44
C ALA A 131 -1.86 2.11 4.88
N GLY A 132 -2.98 1.45 5.20
CA GLY A 132 -3.54 1.47 6.56
C GLY A 132 -2.57 0.94 7.62
N GLY A 133 -1.92 -0.19 7.34
CA GLY A 133 -0.89 -0.76 8.23
C GLY A 133 0.32 0.17 8.40
N SER A 134 0.82 0.71 7.28
CA SER A 134 1.94 1.67 7.32
C SER A 134 1.59 2.94 8.10
N LEU A 135 0.38 3.49 7.95
CA LEU A 135 -0.07 4.66 8.69
C LEU A 135 -0.15 4.39 10.20
N ALA A 136 -0.62 3.22 10.60
CA ALA A 136 -0.67 2.80 12.00
C ALA A 136 0.75 2.71 12.60
N GLN A 137 1.69 2.05 11.89
CA GLN A 137 3.10 1.97 12.28
C GLN A 137 3.73 3.37 12.41
N SER A 138 3.47 4.28 11.46
CA SER A 138 3.97 5.66 11.52
C SER A 138 3.38 6.42 12.71
N LYS A 139 2.09 6.24 13.05
CA LYS A 139 1.48 6.89 14.21
C LYS A 139 2.09 6.42 15.54
N PHE A 140 2.31 5.11 15.68
CA PHE A 140 2.99 4.55 16.85
C PHE A 140 4.44 5.07 16.94
N THR A 141 5.19 4.98 15.83
CA THR A 141 6.57 5.44 15.75
C THR A 141 6.69 6.92 16.11
N ARG A 142 5.83 7.78 15.55
CA ARG A 142 5.81 9.21 15.88
C ARG A 142 5.64 9.46 17.38
N SER A 143 4.77 8.69 18.03
CA SER A 143 4.52 8.80 19.48
C SER A 143 5.74 8.34 20.30
N LEU A 144 6.40 7.26 19.88
CA LEU A 144 7.65 6.78 20.49
C LEU A 144 8.77 7.83 20.36
N LEU A 145 9.02 8.33 19.15
CA LEU A 145 10.06 9.34 18.91
C LEU A 145 9.79 10.64 19.68
N ALA A 146 8.53 11.08 19.74
CA ALA A 146 8.14 12.23 20.54
C ALA A 146 8.42 12.01 22.04
N THR A 147 8.11 10.82 22.55
CA THR A 147 8.38 10.45 23.96
C THR A 147 9.89 10.48 24.26
N LEU A 148 10.72 9.90 23.38
CA LEU A 148 12.18 9.92 23.54
C LEU A 148 12.72 11.36 23.52
N ARG A 149 12.26 12.19 22.59
CA ARG A 149 12.67 13.60 22.50
C ARG A 149 12.26 14.42 23.72
N VAL A 150 11.02 14.28 24.20
CA VAL A 150 10.55 14.98 25.41
C VAL A 150 11.35 14.54 26.65
N GLY A 151 11.75 13.27 26.70
CA GLY A 151 12.62 12.75 27.76
C GLY A 151 14.10 13.14 27.64
N GLY A 152 14.50 13.85 26.59
CA GLY A 152 15.92 14.15 26.32
C GLY A 152 16.77 12.91 26.01
N ILE A 153 16.14 11.83 25.55
CA ILE A 153 16.79 10.55 25.28
C ILE A 153 17.23 10.52 23.81
N ALA A 154 18.54 10.42 23.59
CA ALA A 154 19.10 10.17 22.27
C ALA A 154 18.70 8.79 21.75
N TYR A 155 18.47 8.69 20.45
CA TYR A 155 18.09 7.45 19.79
C TYR A 155 18.66 7.39 18.38
N ASP A 156 18.86 6.17 17.90
CA ASP A 156 19.15 5.86 16.52
C ASP A 156 17.89 5.30 15.86
N TRP A 157 17.81 5.43 14.54
CA TRP A 157 16.73 4.86 13.76
C TRP A 157 17.26 4.10 12.55
N LEU A 158 16.58 3.01 12.23
CA LEU A 158 16.88 2.17 11.08
C LEU A 158 16.06 2.65 9.89
N ASN A 159 16.73 3.03 8.80
CA ASN A 159 16.06 3.50 7.59
C ASN A 159 15.46 2.33 6.79
N SER A 160 14.18 2.41 6.47
CA SER A 160 13.42 1.36 5.79
C SER A 160 13.83 1.12 4.34
N SER A 161 14.43 2.11 3.68
CA SER A 161 14.83 2.02 2.27
C SER A 161 16.19 1.36 2.07
N ASN A 162 17.15 1.59 2.98
CA ASN A 162 18.54 1.14 2.82
C ASN A 162 19.05 0.27 3.98
N ASN A 163 18.24 0.03 5.01
CA ASN A 163 18.58 -0.78 6.18
C ASN A 163 19.84 -0.31 6.93
N GLN A 164 20.10 0.99 6.94
CA GLN A 164 21.21 1.56 7.71
C GLN A 164 20.68 2.27 8.96
N TRP A 165 21.37 2.04 10.08
CA TRP A 165 21.18 2.82 11.30
C TRP A 165 21.75 4.21 11.12
N ARG A 166 21.01 5.20 11.62
CA ARG A 166 21.41 6.60 11.62
C ARG A 166 21.10 7.20 12.97
N GLU A 167 21.99 8.06 13.45
CA GLU A 167 21.73 8.88 14.62
C GLU A 167 20.55 9.82 14.32
N ALA A 168 19.74 10.11 15.35
CA ALA A 168 18.72 11.13 15.22
C ALA A 168 19.36 12.52 15.15
N GLU A 169 19.30 13.13 13.97
CA GLU A 169 19.65 14.54 13.77
C GLU A 169 18.55 15.47 14.33
N GLU A 170 18.78 16.79 14.28
CA GLU A 170 17.74 17.79 14.55
C GLU A 170 16.45 17.53 13.75
N MET A 171 15.34 18.13 14.21
CA MET A 171 13.97 17.82 13.80
C MET A 171 13.80 17.53 12.29
N THR A 172 13.79 16.23 11.94
CA THR A 172 13.47 15.76 10.59
C THR A 172 11.95 15.61 10.42
N PRO A 173 11.31 16.37 9.51
CA PRO A 173 9.87 16.22 9.25
C PRO A 173 9.54 14.82 8.70
N ASN A 174 8.44 14.24 9.17
CA ASN A 174 7.90 12.95 8.70
C ASN A 174 8.87 11.76 8.80
N LEU A 175 9.83 11.80 9.72
CA LEU A 175 10.82 10.75 9.93
C LEU A 175 10.16 9.36 10.11
N GLU A 176 9.04 9.30 10.83
CA GLU A 176 8.30 8.08 11.12
C GLU A 176 7.84 7.26 9.90
N ILE A 177 7.86 7.85 8.69
CA ILE A 177 7.53 7.15 7.44
C ILE A 177 8.75 6.34 6.94
N LEU A 178 9.95 6.74 7.32
CA LEU A 178 11.22 6.13 6.91
C LEU A 178 11.79 5.15 7.94
N VAL A 179 11.13 4.99 9.09
CA VAL A 179 11.65 4.20 10.21
C VAL A 179 11.19 2.75 10.12
N ARG A 180 12.16 1.84 10.11
CA ARG A 180 11.98 0.39 10.28
C ARG A 180 12.26 -0.09 11.70
N GLY A 181 13.02 0.68 12.48
CA GLY A 181 13.35 0.36 13.86
C GLY A 181 13.94 1.57 14.58
N VAL A 182 13.91 1.53 15.91
CA VAL A 182 14.40 2.60 16.79
C VAL A 182 15.21 1.97 17.91
N SER A 183 16.40 2.49 18.17
CA SER A 183 17.30 2.01 19.21
C SER A 183 17.63 3.14 20.18
N TRP A 184 17.57 2.89 21.47
CA TRP A 184 17.89 3.89 22.51
C TRP A 184 18.43 3.23 23.77
N LEU A 185 18.95 4.05 24.68
CA LEU A 185 19.34 3.63 26.02
C LEU A 185 18.26 4.00 27.03
N ASN A 186 17.85 3.04 27.85
CA ASN A 186 16.99 3.28 29.01
C ASN A 186 17.72 2.82 30.27
N ASN A 187 18.06 3.75 31.18
CA ASN A 187 18.88 3.46 32.37
C ASN A 187 20.15 2.65 32.04
N SER A 188 20.89 3.10 31.01
CA SER A 188 22.09 2.44 30.47
C SER A 188 21.89 1.05 29.86
N GLN A 189 20.63 0.60 29.71
CA GLN A 189 20.32 -0.66 29.06
C GLN A 189 19.85 -0.40 27.62
N PRO A 190 20.46 -1.04 26.61
CA PRO A 190 20.04 -0.88 25.22
C PRO A 190 18.65 -1.49 24.99
N ARG A 191 17.85 -0.81 24.19
CA ARG A 191 16.52 -1.22 23.74
C ARG A 191 16.42 -0.97 22.25
N THR A 192 15.89 -1.93 21.51
CA THR A 192 15.74 -1.81 20.06
C THR A 192 14.38 -2.33 19.64
N ILE A 193 13.54 -1.44 19.15
CA ILE A 193 12.30 -1.83 18.46
C ILE A 193 12.61 -2.06 16.98
N ILE A 194 12.10 -3.14 16.41
CA ILE A 194 12.11 -3.40 14.96
C ILE A 194 10.72 -3.87 14.52
N TYR A 195 10.25 -3.34 13.39
CA TYR A 195 8.95 -3.68 12.82
C TYR A 195 9.02 -4.82 11.79
N ASN A 196 7.93 -5.60 11.73
CA ASN A 196 7.65 -6.62 10.71
C ASN A 196 8.80 -7.61 10.50
N VAL A 197 9.30 -8.21 11.58
CA VAL A 197 10.43 -9.14 11.57
C VAL A 197 9.94 -10.59 11.59
N ASN A 198 10.54 -11.46 10.79
CA ASN A 198 10.31 -12.89 10.89
C ASN A 198 11.08 -13.44 12.10
N VAL A 199 10.35 -14.01 13.05
CA VAL A 199 10.92 -14.48 14.32
C VAL A 199 11.07 -16.01 14.28
N PRO A 200 12.30 -16.57 14.30
CA PRO A 200 12.52 -18.00 14.07
C PRO A 200 11.81 -18.94 15.04
N ILE A 201 11.74 -18.57 16.32
CA ILE A 201 11.14 -19.41 17.37
C ILE A 201 9.61 -19.58 17.21
N VAL A 202 8.97 -18.72 16.41
CA VAL A 202 7.55 -18.83 16.06
C VAL A 202 7.38 -19.25 14.61
N ASN A 203 8.12 -20.28 14.18
CA ASN A 203 8.08 -20.85 12.83
C ASN A 203 8.36 -19.83 11.71
N ASN A 204 9.25 -18.87 11.97
CA ASN A 204 9.52 -17.74 11.06
C ASN A 204 8.27 -16.90 10.73
N ASN A 205 7.24 -16.90 11.58
CA ASN A 205 6.11 -16.00 11.43
C ASN A 205 6.57 -14.54 11.55
N ASN A 206 5.91 -13.68 10.79
CA ASN A 206 6.12 -12.24 10.87
C ASN A 206 5.47 -11.69 12.14
N ILE A 207 6.23 -10.91 12.91
CA ILE A 207 5.77 -10.21 14.11
C ILE A 207 5.86 -8.72 13.83
N ASP A 208 4.74 -8.02 14.01
CA ASP A 208 4.59 -6.60 13.67
C ASP A 208 5.58 -5.71 14.44
N LEU A 209 5.85 -6.04 15.71
CA LEU A 209 6.70 -5.26 16.61
C LEU A 209 7.49 -6.18 17.55
N CYS A 210 8.82 -6.09 17.50
CA CYS A 210 9.74 -6.76 18.41
C CYS A 210 10.53 -5.71 19.20
N LEU A 211 10.69 -5.89 20.52
CA LEU A 211 11.52 -5.08 21.42
C LEU A 211 12.56 -5.96 22.12
#